data_AF-A0A2G9NA28-F1
#
_entry.id   AF-A0A2G9NA28-F1
#
_cell.length_a   1.000
_cell.length_b   1.000
_cell.length_c   1.000
_cell.angle_alpha   90.00
_cell.angle_beta   90.00
_cell.angle_gamma   90.00
#
_symmetry.space_group_name_H-M   'P 1'
#
loop_
_entity.id
_entity.type
_entity.pdbx_description
1 polymer ?
#
loop_
_entity_poly.entity_id
_entity_poly.type
_entity_poly.pdbx_seq_one_letter_code
_entity_poly.pdbx_strand_id
1 'polypeptide(L)'
;MAIDFDNTLDFALEKIRNHEYHEFEIHPDEVEVTHEHDLIERYGNAKWAIVDLLNQKYGRKIDLQNWLDHKEDDVAYFLNEAGSNSLHHSEFKAPCKFHLWMGVYGFIIGIEQKGKGFDASFVNEHKIKTNEGAAFNFFRKCKGKVFFDDSKNTTTIFYKELLK
;
A
#
# COMPACT_ATOMS: atom_id res chain seq x y z
N MET A 1 16.86 -3.94 6.15
CA MET A 1 15.96 -4.43 5.11
C MET A 1 14.62 -3.74 5.25
N ALA A 2 14.08 -3.16 4.18
CA ALA A 2 12.83 -2.41 4.21
C ALA A 2 11.60 -3.34 4.13
N ILE A 3 11.71 -4.48 3.44
CA ILE A 3 10.73 -5.58 3.52
C ILE A 3 10.95 -6.36 4.82
N ASP A 4 9.86 -6.73 5.50
CA ASP A 4 9.85 -7.44 6.78
C ASP A 4 8.74 -8.49 6.76
N PHE A 5 9.13 -9.77 6.58
CA PHE A 5 8.18 -10.90 6.49
C PHE A 5 7.74 -11.42 7.85
N ASP A 6 8.43 -11.05 8.93
CA ASP A 6 8.11 -11.49 10.29
C ASP A 6 7.21 -10.48 11.02
N ASN A 7 7.08 -9.27 10.47
CA ASN A 7 6.25 -8.21 11.04
C ASN A 7 4.77 -8.45 10.74
N THR A 8 3.93 -8.34 11.77
CA THR A 8 2.48 -8.48 11.67
C THR A 8 1.78 -7.13 11.85
N LEU A 9 0.50 -7.05 11.46
CA LEU A 9 -0.30 -5.85 11.67
C LEU A 9 -0.40 -5.50 13.16
N ASP A 10 -0.65 -6.48 14.04
CA ASP A 10 -0.75 -6.25 15.49
C ASP A 10 0.52 -5.63 16.05
N PHE A 11 1.69 -6.20 15.71
CA PHE A 11 2.96 -5.64 16.15
C PHE A 11 3.18 -4.23 15.60
N ALA A 12 2.82 -3.98 14.33
CA ALA A 12 2.91 -2.66 13.74
C ALA A 12 2.02 -1.63 14.46
N LEU A 13 0.78 -2.01 14.79
CA LEU A 13 -0.19 -1.17 15.51
C LEU A 13 0.30 -0.80 16.92
N GLU A 14 0.92 -1.74 17.62
CA GLU A 14 1.55 -1.50 18.93
C GLU A 14 2.67 -0.45 18.84
N LYS A 15 3.41 -0.39 17.72
CA LYS A 15 4.50 0.58 17.54
C LYS A 15 3.99 1.99 17.28
N ILE A 16 2.93 2.16 16.50
CA ILE A 16 2.42 3.51 16.19
C ILE A 16 1.64 4.14 17.35
N ARG A 17 1.00 3.31 18.20
CA ARG A 17 0.19 3.65 19.39
C ARG A 17 -0.98 4.63 19.18
N ASN A 18 -2.05 4.44 19.96
CA ASN A 18 -3.22 5.35 20.02
C ASN A 18 -3.68 5.80 18.63
N HIS A 19 -4.01 4.81 17.80
CA HIS A 19 -4.27 5.04 16.38
C HIS A 19 -5.76 5.27 16.11
N GLU A 20 -6.02 6.12 15.14
CA GLU A 20 -7.30 6.15 14.43
C GLU A 20 -7.21 5.28 13.17
N TYR A 21 -8.35 4.79 12.70
CA TYR A 21 -8.45 3.93 11.54
C TYR A 21 -9.40 4.55 10.51
N HIS A 22 -8.95 4.60 9.26
CA HIS A 22 -9.73 5.01 8.10
C HIS A 22 -9.70 3.90 7.05
N GLU A 23 -10.86 3.66 6.45
CA GLU A 23 -11.04 2.70 5.37
C GLU A 23 -11.54 3.44 4.13
N PHE A 24 -10.97 3.12 2.97
CA PHE A 24 -11.38 3.66 1.68
C PHE A 24 -11.73 2.51 0.76
N GLU A 25 -13.02 2.27 0.58
CA GLU A 25 -13.51 1.25 -0.35
C GLU A 25 -13.37 1.73 -1.79
N ILE A 26 -12.67 0.94 -2.61
CA ILE A 26 -12.49 1.22 -4.04
C ILE A 26 -13.57 0.48 -4.82
N HIS A 27 -13.76 -0.81 -4.55
CA HIS A 27 -14.87 -1.58 -5.11
C HIS A 27 -15.40 -2.61 -4.11
N PRO A 28 -16.73 -2.79 -4.05
CA PRO A 28 -17.34 -3.91 -3.34
C PRO A 28 -17.06 -5.25 -4.05
N ASP A 29 -17.27 -6.36 -3.33
CA ASP A 29 -16.93 -7.76 -3.68
C ASP A 29 -17.07 -8.17 -5.15
N GLU A 30 -16.10 -8.99 -5.63
CA GLU A 30 -16.11 -9.90 -6.79
C GLU A 30 -17.01 -9.55 -8.00
N VAL A 31 -17.20 -8.27 -8.29
CA VAL A 31 -17.91 -7.87 -9.51
C VAL A 31 -16.90 -7.89 -10.64
N GLU A 32 -17.20 -8.62 -11.72
CA GLU A 32 -16.54 -8.41 -13.01
C GLU A 32 -16.58 -6.91 -13.29
N VAL A 33 -15.41 -6.29 -13.49
CA VAL A 33 -15.29 -4.85 -13.67
C VAL A 33 -16.05 -4.44 -14.94
N THR A 34 -17.31 -4.02 -14.79
CA THR A 34 -18.12 -3.55 -15.93
C THR A 34 -17.89 -2.07 -16.23
N HIS A 35 -17.29 -1.31 -15.30
CA HIS A 35 -17.05 0.13 -15.41
C HIS A 35 -15.64 0.51 -14.93
N GLU A 36 -14.64 0.29 -15.79
CA GLU A 36 -13.22 0.56 -15.50
C GLU A 36 -12.94 2.02 -15.08
N HIS A 37 -13.68 2.97 -15.65
CA HIS A 37 -13.53 4.40 -15.35
C HIS A 37 -13.87 4.75 -13.89
N ASP A 38 -14.95 4.19 -13.33
CA ASP A 38 -15.38 4.47 -11.96
C ASP A 38 -14.36 3.95 -10.93
N LEU A 39 -13.74 2.81 -11.23
CA LEU A 39 -12.73 2.20 -10.36
C LEU A 39 -11.44 3.03 -10.33
N ILE A 40 -10.99 3.51 -11.49
CA ILE A 40 -9.82 4.38 -11.59
C ILE A 40 -10.03 5.67 -10.79
N GLU A 41 -11.23 6.27 -10.89
CA GLU A 41 -11.57 7.48 -10.15
C GLU A 41 -11.58 7.22 -8.63
N ARG A 42 -12.28 6.18 -8.17
CA ARG A 42 -12.32 5.82 -6.74
C ARG A 42 -10.93 5.51 -6.17
N TYR A 43 -10.13 4.76 -6.93
CA TYR A 43 -8.75 4.46 -6.59
C TYR A 43 -7.89 5.73 -6.50
N GLY A 44 -8.02 6.66 -7.46
CA GLY A 44 -7.36 7.97 -7.42
C GLY A 44 -7.77 8.79 -6.20
N ASN A 45 -9.08 8.87 -5.93
CA ASN A 45 -9.64 9.59 -4.79
C ASN A 45 -9.16 9.02 -3.45
N ALA A 46 -9.07 7.69 -3.34
CA ALA A 46 -8.57 7.03 -2.13
C ALA A 46 -7.09 7.39 -1.85
N LYS A 47 -6.23 7.48 -2.88
CA LYS A 47 -4.84 7.93 -2.70
C LYS A 47 -4.77 9.37 -2.19
N TRP A 48 -5.52 10.27 -2.82
CA TRP A 48 -5.55 11.69 -2.42
C TRP A 48 -6.04 11.85 -0.98
N ALA A 49 -7.11 11.15 -0.60
CA ALA A 49 -7.63 11.19 0.76
C ALA A 49 -6.62 10.73 1.81
N ILE A 50 -5.85 9.67 1.54
CA ILE A 50 -4.77 9.22 2.43
C ILE A 50 -3.70 10.31 2.59
N VAL A 51 -3.25 10.89 1.47
CA VAL A 51 -2.22 11.94 1.49
C VAL A 51 -2.69 13.18 2.24
N ASP A 52 -3.93 13.61 2.02
CA ASP A 52 -4.51 14.76 2.70
C ASP A 52 -4.58 14.55 4.21
N LEU A 53 -5.05 13.38 4.67
CA LEU A 53 -5.10 13.05 6.10
C LEU A 53 -3.71 13.00 6.73
N LEU A 54 -2.74 12.37 6.06
CA LEU A 54 -1.36 12.29 6.55
C LEU A 54 -0.71 13.69 6.63
N ASN A 55 -0.90 14.52 5.61
CA ASN A 55 -0.39 15.89 5.58
C ASN A 55 -1.04 16.73 6.68
N GLN A 56 -2.36 16.63 6.85
CA GLN A 56 -3.09 17.35 7.88
C GLN A 56 -2.65 16.94 9.29
N LYS A 57 -2.53 15.64 9.57
CA LYS A 57 -2.23 15.14 10.91
C LYS A 57 -0.77 15.36 11.31
N TYR A 58 0.16 15.13 10.39
CA TYR A 58 1.58 15.11 10.70
C TYR A 58 2.34 16.35 10.18
N GLY A 59 1.65 17.31 9.55
CA GLY A 59 2.28 18.52 9.01
C GLY A 59 3.26 18.23 7.87
N ARG A 60 3.06 17.11 7.15
CA ARG A 60 3.91 16.70 6.02
C ARG A 60 3.52 17.43 4.74
N LYS A 61 4.34 17.23 3.70
CA LYS A 61 4.12 17.73 2.33
C LYS A 61 4.28 16.57 1.34
N ILE A 62 3.56 15.49 1.60
CA ILE A 62 3.45 14.35 0.68
C ILE A 62 2.70 14.85 -0.56
N ASP A 63 3.22 14.53 -1.75
CA ASP A 63 2.63 14.91 -3.03
C ASP A 63 2.64 13.69 -3.96
N LEU A 64 1.45 13.23 -4.37
CA LEU A 64 1.33 12.07 -5.24
C LEU A 64 2.03 12.25 -6.60
N GLN A 65 2.22 13.49 -7.06
CA GLN A 65 2.93 13.79 -8.30
C GLN A 65 4.45 13.57 -8.18
N ASN A 66 5.00 13.53 -6.97
CA ASN A 66 6.43 13.26 -6.74
C ASN A 66 6.88 11.93 -7.34
N TRP A 67 5.96 10.96 -7.48
CA TRP A 67 6.20 9.70 -8.19
C TRP A 67 6.61 9.91 -9.66
N LEU A 68 5.95 10.83 -10.37
CA LEU A 68 6.22 11.14 -11.78
C LEU A 68 7.58 11.82 -11.97
N ASP A 69 7.94 12.69 -11.03
CA ASP A 69 9.19 13.46 -11.04
C ASP A 69 10.38 12.69 -10.45
N HIS A 70 10.18 11.44 -10.05
CA HIS A 70 11.13 10.61 -9.32
C HIS A 70 11.73 11.24 -8.05
N LYS A 71 10.95 12.06 -7.33
CA LYS A 71 11.36 12.68 -6.06
C LYS A 71 11.24 11.68 -4.90
N GLU A 72 12.08 11.82 -3.87
CA GLU A 72 12.01 10.95 -2.70
C GLU A 72 10.72 11.18 -1.86
N ASP A 73 9.66 10.44 -2.18
CA ASP A 73 8.40 10.44 -1.44
C ASP A 73 7.88 8.99 -1.32
N ASP A 74 8.28 8.31 -0.26
CA ASP A 74 7.93 6.90 -0.06
C ASP A 74 6.42 6.63 -0.03
N VAL A 75 5.61 7.58 0.46
CA VAL A 75 4.16 7.39 0.53
C VAL A 75 3.56 7.46 -0.87
N ALA A 76 3.94 8.49 -1.65
CA ALA A 76 3.51 8.60 -3.04
C ALA A 76 3.97 7.39 -3.86
N TYR A 77 5.19 6.93 -3.64
CA TYR A 77 5.73 5.74 -4.30
C TYR A 77 4.96 4.49 -3.89
N PHE A 78 4.73 4.26 -2.60
CA PHE A 78 4.00 3.09 -2.12
C PHE A 78 2.59 3.03 -2.70
N LEU A 79 1.84 4.13 -2.62
CA LEU A 79 0.47 4.19 -3.14
C LEU A 79 0.38 3.96 -4.65
N ASN A 80 1.42 4.31 -5.42
CA ASN A 80 1.48 4.06 -6.86
C ASN A 80 1.97 2.65 -7.21
N GLU A 81 3.02 2.16 -6.55
CA GLU A 81 3.65 0.86 -6.82
C GLU A 81 2.88 -0.34 -6.24
N ALA A 82 2.45 -0.26 -4.98
CA ALA A 82 1.70 -1.36 -4.36
C ALA A 82 0.33 -1.53 -5.00
N GLY A 83 -0.25 -0.42 -5.45
CA GLY A 83 -1.37 -0.42 -6.36
C GLY A 83 -1.09 -1.24 -7.62
N SER A 84 -0.10 -0.83 -8.44
CA SER A 84 0.27 -1.55 -9.68
C SER A 84 0.56 -3.04 -9.47
N ASN A 85 1.29 -3.41 -8.41
CA ASN A 85 1.57 -4.82 -8.12
C ASN A 85 0.31 -5.61 -7.72
N SER A 86 -0.61 -4.99 -6.96
CA SER A 86 -1.92 -5.58 -6.65
C SER A 86 -2.77 -5.73 -7.91
N LEU A 87 -2.70 -4.80 -8.88
CA LEU A 87 -3.38 -4.91 -10.18
C LEU A 87 -2.90 -6.14 -10.98
N HIS A 88 -1.64 -6.54 -10.84
CA HIS A 88 -1.05 -7.61 -11.67
C HIS A 88 -1.28 -9.02 -11.11
N HIS A 89 -1.45 -9.15 -9.79
CA HIS A 89 -1.63 -10.44 -9.13
C HIS A 89 -3.06 -10.69 -8.64
N SER A 90 -3.91 -9.66 -8.55
CA SER A 90 -5.33 -9.84 -8.25
C SER A 90 -6.11 -10.33 -9.47
N GLU A 91 -7.04 -11.23 -9.22
CA GLU A 91 -8.02 -11.71 -10.20
C GLU A 91 -8.84 -10.54 -10.82
N PHE A 92 -9.07 -9.49 -10.03
CA PHE A 92 -9.91 -8.35 -10.39
C PHE A 92 -9.13 -7.12 -10.90
N LYS A 93 -7.80 -7.22 -11.03
CA LYS A 93 -6.91 -6.15 -11.52
C LYS A 93 -7.13 -4.79 -10.84
N ALA A 94 -7.49 -4.79 -9.56
CA ALA A 94 -7.80 -3.61 -8.75
C ALA A 94 -7.64 -3.96 -7.25
N PRO A 95 -7.09 -3.06 -6.41
CA PRO A 95 -7.28 -3.17 -4.98
C PRO A 95 -8.75 -2.94 -4.64
N CYS A 96 -9.28 -3.69 -3.68
CA CYS A 96 -10.65 -3.51 -3.21
C CYS A 96 -10.76 -2.42 -2.15
N LYS A 97 -9.73 -2.28 -1.31
CA LYS A 97 -9.73 -1.35 -0.18
C LYS A 97 -8.34 -0.81 0.11
N PHE A 98 -8.32 0.43 0.57
CA PHE A 98 -7.17 0.96 1.30
C PHE A 98 -7.50 1.13 2.78
N HIS A 99 -6.46 0.94 3.58
CA HIS A 99 -6.50 1.04 5.03
C HIS A 99 -5.48 2.08 5.46
N LEU A 100 -5.85 2.91 6.44
CA LEU A 100 -4.94 3.89 7.01
C LEU A 100 -5.10 3.89 8.52
N TRP A 101 -4.03 3.49 9.23
CA TRP A 101 -3.93 3.64 10.68
C TRP A 101 -2.98 4.79 10.99
N MET A 102 -3.44 5.76 11.77
CA MET A 102 -2.65 6.94 12.12
C MET A 102 -2.45 7.04 13.62
N GLY A 103 -1.29 6.64 14.10
CA GLY A 103 -0.89 6.68 15.51
C GLY A 103 -0.08 7.92 15.88
N VAL A 104 0.31 7.98 17.15
CA VAL A 104 1.11 9.09 17.71
C VAL A 104 2.58 9.03 17.26
N TYR A 105 3.10 7.84 17.00
CA TYR A 105 4.50 7.61 16.63
C TYR A 105 4.71 7.30 15.15
N GLY A 106 3.64 7.21 14.37
CA GLY A 106 3.73 6.83 12.97
C GLY A 106 2.38 6.45 12.41
N PHE A 107 2.41 5.91 11.19
CA PHE A 107 1.22 5.47 10.50
C PHE A 107 1.48 4.17 9.73
N ILE A 108 0.40 3.50 9.35
CA ILE A 108 0.40 2.30 8.53
C ILE A 108 -0.60 2.51 7.40
N ILE A 109 -0.18 2.22 6.17
CA ILE A 109 -1.06 2.15 5.00
C ILE A 109 -1.18 0.68 4.62
N GLY A 110 -2.39 0.17 4.44
CA GLY A 110 -2.67 -1.15 3.89
C GLY A 110 -3.35 -1.04 2.54
N ILE A 111 -3.00 -1.90 1.59
CA ILE A 111 -3.66 -2.04 0.30
C ILE A 111 -4.12 -3.49 0.18
N GLU A 112 -5.42 -3.69 0.23
CA GLU A 112 -6.08 -5.00 0.20
C GLU A 112 -6.59 -5.29 -1.22
N GLN A 113 -6.38 -6.53 -1.67
CA GLN A 113 -7.00 -7.10 -2.86
C GLN A 113 -7.92 -8.27 -2.48
N LYS A 114 -8.97 -8.48 -3.28
CA LYS A 114 -9.82 -9.68 -3.21
C LYS A 114 -9.38 -10.73 -4.22
N GLY A 115 -9.76 -11.97 -3.95
CA GLY A 115 -9.42 -13.14 -4.76
C GLY A 115 -8.11 -13.80 -4.34
N LYS A 116 -7.44 -14.45 -5.30
CA LYS A 116 -6.23 -15.22 -5.02
C LYS A 116 -5.06 -14.31 -4.60
N GLY A 117 -4.48 -14.60 -3.45
CA GLY A 117 -3.24 -13.96 -2.99
C GLY A 117 -2.01 -14.41 -3.80
N PHE A 118 -0.86 -13.81 -3.48
CA PHE A 118 0.42 -14.16 -4.11
C PHE A 118 1.52 -14.44 -3.09
N ASP A 119 2.53 -15.21 -3.48
CA ASP A 119 3.67 -15.51 -2.62
C ASP A 119 4.68 -14.34 -2.68
N ALA A 120 4.54 -13.39 -1.75
CA ALA A 120 5.42 -12.23 -1.64
C ALA A 120 6.86 -12.63 -1.29
N SER A 121 7.06 -13.73 -0.55
CA SER A 121 8.38 -14.25 -0.23
C SER A 121 9.11 -14.72 -1.48
N PHE A 122 8.41 -15.50 -2.32
CA PHE A 122 8.91 -16.00 -3.59
C PHE A 122 9.21 -14.86 -4.58
N VAL A 123 8.28 -13.90 -4.72
CA VAL A 123 8.47 -12.71 -5.58
C VAL A 123 9.68 -11.90 -5.14
N ASN A 124 9.89 -11.72 -3.84
CA ASN A 124 11.03 -10.98 -3.32
C ASN A 124 12.36 -11.72 -3.59
N GLU A 125 12.42 -13.01 -3.30
CA GLU A 125 13.61 -13.86 -3.47
C GLU A 125 14.03 -13.93 -4.94
N HIS A 126 13.07 -14.19 -5.84
CA HIS A 126 13.33 -14.42 -7.26
C HIS A 126 13.36 -13.12 -8.09
N LYS A 127 13.12 -11.97 -7.46
CA LYS A 127 13.10 -10.64 -8.10
C LYS A 127 12.24 -10.61 -9.38
N ILE A 128 11.05 -11.22 -9.32
CA ILE A 128 10.14 -11.30 -10.46
C ILE A 128 9.75 -9.88 -10.89
N LYS A 129 10.06 -9.51 -12.13
CA LYS A 129 9.83 -8.19 -12.73
C LYS A 129 8.71 -8.28 -13.77
N THR A 130 7.47 -8.52 -13.38
CA THR A 130 6.36 -8.48 -14.35
C THR A 130 5.81 -7.06 -14.47
N ASN A 131 6.29 -6.36 -15.51
CA ASN A 131 5.74 -5.22 -16.27
C ASN A 131 5.41 -3.88 -15.57
N GLU A 132 6.26 -2.88 -15.87
CA GLU A 132 6.04 -1.41 -15.76
C GLU A 132 5.71 -0.79 -14.39
N GLY A 133 6.18 -1.41 -13.31
CA GLY A 133 6.48 -0.80 -12.03
C GLY A 133 7.79 -1.40 -11.53
N ALA A 134 8.53 -0.73 -10.67
CA ALA A 134 9.85 -1.20 -10.22
C ALA A 134 9.76 -2.38 -9.23
N ALA A 135 8.95 -3.41 -9.52
CA ALA A 135 8.74 -4.67 -8.81
C ALA A 135 9.61 -4.86 -7.56
N PHE A 136 9.02 -4.55 -6.39
CA PHE A 136 9.61 -4.60 -5.05
C PHE A 136 10.93 -3.82 -4.85
N ASN A 137 11.54 -3.23 -5.88
CA ASN A 137 12.77 -2.43 -5.75
C ASN A 137 12.50 -1.17 -4.95
N PHE A 138 11.32 -0.56 -5.12
CA PHE A 138 10.87 0.49 -4.21
C PHE A 138 10.78 -0.05 -2.77
N PHE A 139 10.07 -1.15 -2.54
CA PHE A 139 9.92 -1.74 -1.21
C PHE A 139 11.25 -2.15 -0.56
N ARG A 140 12.30 -2.41 -1.36
CA ARG A 140 13.65 -2.70 -0.85
C ARG A 140 14.43 -1.46 -0.43
N LYS A 141 14.05 -0.28 -0.94
CA LYS A 141 14.79 0.98 -0.79
C LYS A 141 14.06 2.04 0.05
N CYS A 142 12.76 1.89 0.28
CA CYS A 142 12.00 2.83 1.09
C CYS A 142 12.58 2.92 2.51
N LYS A 143 12.49 4.11 3.12
CA LYS A 143 12.86 4.39 4.51
C LYS A 143 11.90 3.69 5.48
N GLY A 144 10.63 3.56 5.08
CA GLY A 144 9.62 2.81 5.82
C GLY A 144 9.81 1.30 5.76
N LYS A 145 8.88 0.58 6.41
CA LYS A 145 8.84 -0.88 6.48
C LYS A 145 7.65 -1.42 5.72
N VAL A 146 7.88 -2.32 4.78
CA VAL A 146 6.84 -3.03 4.03
C VAL A 146 6.67 -4.43 4.61
N PHE A 147 5.44 -4.84 4.90
CA PHE A 147 5.13 -6.17 5.43
C PHE A 147 3.80 -6.67 4.87
N PHE A 148 3.45 -7.93 5.15
CA PHE A 148 2.34 -8.64 4.50
C PHE A 148 1.46 -9.32 5.53
N ASP A 149 0.19 -9.54 5.20
CA ASP A 149 -0.75 -10.30 6.03
C ASP A 149 -0.37 -11.79 6.12
N ASP A 150 -0.08 -12.40 4.97
CA ASP A 150 0.51 -13.74 4.85
C ASP A 150 1.57 -13.71 3.74
N SER A 151 2.82 -13.99 4.07
CA SER A 151 3.95 -13.93 3.11
C SER A 151 3.85 -14.91 1.94
N LYS A 152 3.09 -16.01 2.08
CA LYS A 152 2.94 -17.05 1.04
C LYS A 152 1.63 -16.92 0.26
N ASN A 153 0.65 -16.21 0.81
CA ASN A 153 -0.64 -15.97 0.19
C ASN A 153 -1.13 -14.54 0.49
N THR A 154 -0.30 -13.56 0.12
CA THR A 154 -0.51 -12.15 0.41
C THR A 154 -1.75 -11.64 -0.29
N THR A 155 -2.68 -11.11 0.50
CA THR A 155 -3.84 -10.35 0.03
C THR A 155 -3.77 -8.88 0.41
N THR A 156 -2.94 -8.55 1.40
CA THR A 156 -2.75 -7.17 1.86
C THR A 156 -1.27 -6.84 1.98
N ILE A 157 -0.86 -5.76 1.32
CA ILE A 157 0.47 -5.20 1.45
C ILE A 157 0.40 -3.99 2.38
N PHE A 158 1.24 -3.97 3.40
CA PHE A 158 1.31 -2.87 4.36
C PHE A 158 2.61 -2.09 4.23
N TYR A 159 2.52 -0.77 4.43
CA TYR A 159 3.65 0.13 4.61
C TYR A 159 3.53 0.83 5.96
N LYS A 160 4.58 0.78 6.77
CA LYS A 160 4.68 1.45 8.06
C LYS A 160 5.80 2.47 8.04
N GLU A 161 5.52 3.67 8.49
CA GLU A 161 6.52 4.70 8.75
C GLU A 161 6.42 5.17 10.21
N LEU A 162 7.56 5.18 10.89
CA LEU A 162 7.70 5.77 12.23
C LEU A 162 8.26 7.19 12.07
N LEU A 163 7.65 8.14 12.76
CA LEU A 163 7.96 9.58 12.65
C LEU A 163 8.88 10.07 13.77
N LYS A 164 9.28 9.19 14.70
CA LYS A 164 10.15 9.48 15.85
C LYS A 164 11.15 8.35 16.05
#